data_AF-A0AAD0PBH2-F1
#
_entry.id   AF-A0AAD0PBH2-F1
#
_cell.length_a   1.000
_cell.length_b   1.000
_cell.length_c   1.000
_cell.angle_alpha   90.00
_cell.angle_beta   90.00
_cell.angle_gamma   90.00
#
_symmetry.space_group_name_H-M   'P 1'
#
loop_
_entity.id
_entity.type
_entity.pdbx_description
1 polymer ?
#
loop_
_entity_poly.entity_id
_entity_poly.type
_entity_poly.pdbx_seq_one_letter_code
_entity_poly.pdbx_strand_id
1 'polypeptide(L)'
;MKKLEDIRVLPILESLEFIQENNASVVRFGDGEIDLILGHSIPYQAYDKELAGALKAILQMPSNEQLLVCLPDVFQNLERYNSNARYFWSKHFEQYHAFYEEECQSEWYGSTFLSRPYIDLVDKSHSDRYFAAIKKLWSGRDILIVEGETSRSGMGNDLFEQAKSVSRIICPSKNAFSSYDRIISSILRHAEGRLVILMLGPTAKLLSYDLTKRGYQAIDLGHIDSEYEWFQMKAESKVKLEHKHTAEFNYDENIAEVVDEEYINQVLEWVDVPAKSLIHKEEEVMDQSLISVIVPVYNVKPYLARCLDSLLKQTHTNFELLLVNDGSKDGSAFILEEYAKKDSRIRVIHQENMGVSAARNRAIDEAKGSYITFIDSDDFVEDFYLEHLYQAAVASGSDIAATNFSSFNEERQSFLFYHTKESYFQKVYSVQEWMDLEGDMKNNMHLAFTFSPLKLFKRELFGDIRYPVGRLREDDATIYKLYLKANQIHFTNEGTYYYSQRAEGLSRTAMHDDIATMVSNAEERISLMVALGYNPAAQITSYVERLKKCRGDALYAGQINLYRTICSKIDLYEGYQKREG
;
A
#
# COMPACT_ATOMS: atom_id res chain seq x y z
N MET A 1 -30.17 21.24 36.08
CA MET A 1 -30.11 20.54 34.78
C MET A 1 -31.11 21.21 33.87
N LYS A 2 -30.66 21.63 32.69
CA LYS A 2 -31.48 22.22 31.64
C LYS A 2 -32.37 21.13 31.04
N LYS A 3 -33.65 21.38 30.76
CA LYS A 3 -34.45 20.38 30.05
C LYS A 3 -34.05 20.35 28.58
N LEU A 4 -34.31 19.23 27.91
CA LEU A 4 -34.01 19.06 26.49
C LEU A 4 -34.59 20.20 25.62
N GLU A 5 -35.84 20.59 25.87
CA GLU A 5 -36.57 21.66 25.16
C GLU A 5 -35.99 23.08 25.38
N ASP A 6 -35.25 23.28 26.47
CA ASP A 6 -34.62 24.55 26.81
C ASP A 6 -33.29 24.75 26.06
N ILE A 7 -32.74 23.71 25.42
CA ILE A 7 -31.49 23.79 24.65
C ILE A 7 -31.73 24.63 23.40
N ARG A 8 -31.15 25.82 23.40
CA ARG A 8 -31.23 26.77 22.29
C ARG A 8 -30.12 26.51 21.28
N VAL A 9 -30.49 26.17 20.06
CA VAL A 9 -29.59 26.05 18.91
C VAL A 9 -29.93 27.15 17.90
N LEU A 10 -28.92 27.91 17.50
CA LEU A 10 -29.03 28.88 16.41
C LEU A 10 -29.24 28.11 15.09
N PRO A 11 -30.26 28.43 14.28
CA PRO A 11 -30.44 27.82 12.96
C PRO A 11 -29.24 28.04 12.04
N ILE A 12 -29.23 27.35 10.90
CA ILE A 12 -28.12 27.36 9.93
C ILE A 12 -27.67 28.79 9.56
N LEU A 13 -28.59 29.67 9.17
CA LEU A 13 -28.24 31.03 8.73
C LEU A 13 -27.70 31.91 9.86
N GLU A 14 -28.32 31.85 11.04
CA GLU A 14 -27.83 32.60 12.22
C GLU A 14 -26.46 32.09 12.69
N SER A 15 -26.23 30.78 12.62
CA SER A 15 -24.91 30.19 12.89
C SER A 15 -23.87 30.69 11.88
N LEU A 16 -24.20 30.77 10.59
CA LEU A 16 -23.30 31.28 9.54
C LEU A 16 -23.00 32.76 9.70
N GLU A 17 -23.99 33.58 10.06
CA GLU A 17 -23.81 35.00 10.38
C GLU A 17 -22.83 35.15 11.54
N PHE A 18 -23.02 34.39 12.63
CA PHE A 18 -22.09 34.42 13.77
C PHE A 18 -20.64 34.06 13.38
N ILE A 19 -20.47 33.01 12.55
CA ILE A 19 -19.13 32.59 12.08
C ILE A 19 -18.46 33.71 11.28
N GLN A 20 -19.20 34.37 10.40
CA GLN A 20 -18.68 35.44 9.55
C GLN A 20 -18.33 36.70 10.32
N GLU A 21 -19.18 37.12 11.26
CA GLU A 21 -18.99 38.33 12.06
C GLU A 21 -17.78 38.22 12.99
N ASN A 22 -17.55 37.05 13.57
CA ASN A 22 -16.53 36.84 14.58
C ASN A 22 -15.26 36.17 14.05
N ASN A 23 -15.27 35.73 12.79
CA ASN A 23 -14.23 34.87 12.23
C ASN A 23 -13.99 33.62 13.11
N ALA A 24 -15.07 33.09 13.68
CA ALA A 24 -15.03 31.99 14.65
C ALA A 24 -14.65 30.66 13.97
N SER A 25 -13.94 29.81 14.69
CA SER A 25 -13.85 28.38 14.41
C SER A 25 -15.16 27.69 14.76
N VAL A 26 -15.36 26.47 14.23
CA VAL A 26 -16.59 25.71 14.44
C VAL A 26 -16.26 24.28 14.84
N VAL A 27 -16.92 23.81 15.90
CA VAL A 27 -16.91 22.40 16.32
C VAL A 27 -18.34 21.90 16.42
N ARG A 28 -18.66 20.77 15.78
CA ARG A 28 -20.03 20.27 15.73
C ARG A 28 -20.14 18.91 16.39
N PHE A 29 -21.19 18.71 17.18
CA PHE A 29 -21.47 17.42 17.80
C PHE A 29 -22.75 16.84 17.19
N GLY A 30 -22.62 15.68 16.57
CA GLY A 30 -23.74 14.86 16.09
C GLY A 30 -24.05 13.70 17.04
N ASP A 31 -24.94 12.82 16.60
CA ASP A 31 -25.30 11.57 17.29
C ASP A 31 -24.07 10.69 17.54
N GLY A 32 -23.20 10.51 16.54
CA GLY A 32 -22.01 9.67 16.67
C GLY A 32 -20.97 10.17 17.68
N GLU A 33 -20.86 11.49 17.89
CA GLU A 33 -20.00 12.00 18.96
C GLU A 33 -20.58 11.69 20.35
N ILE A 34 -21.91 11.69 20.51
CA ILE A 34 -22.55 11.32 21.77
C ILE A 34 -22.33 9.83 22.07
N ASP A 35 -22.46 8.97 21.05
CA ASP A 35 -22.15 7.54 21.16
C ASP A 35 -20.71 7.31 21.67
N LEU A 36 -19.73 8.02 21.10
CA LEU A 36 -18.32 7.94 21.51
C LEU A 36 -18.09 8.39 22.95
N ILE A 37 -18.67 9.52 23.34
CA ILE A 37 -18.56 10.03 24.72
C ILE A 37 -19.10 9.00 25.73
N LEU A 38 -20.14 8.27 25.35
CA LEU A 38 -20.80 7.26 26.20
C LEU A 38 -20.17 5.87 26.13
N GLY A 39 -19.07 5.69 25.39
CA GLY A 39 -18.32 4.43 25.39
C GLY A 39 -18.53 3.53 24.17
N HIS A 40 -19.22 4.01 23.14
CA HIS A 40 -19.56 3.21 21.96
C HIS A 40 -18.67 3.57 20.76
N SER A 41 -18.30 2.57 19.97
CA SER A 41 -17.63 2.80 18.69
C SER A 41 -18.65 3.18 17.61
N ILE A 42 -18.22 3.98 16.64
CA ILE A 42 -19.03 4.37 15.47
C ILE A 42 -18.36 3.87 14.18
N PRO A 43 -19.07 3.80 13.03
CA PRO A 43 -18.59 3.10 11.83
C PRO A 43 -17.19 3.47 11.33
N TYR A 44 -16.79 4.73 11.48
CA TYR A 44 -15.49 5.25 11.03
C TYR A 44 -14.54 5.62 12.18
N GLN A 45 -14.90 5.39 13.43
CA GLN A 45 -14.03 5.68 14.58
C GLN A 45 -14.32 4.71 15.74
N ALA A 46 -13.34 3.86 16.03
CA ALA A 46 -13.35 3.03 17.22
C ALA A 46 -13.34 3.90 18.48
N TYR A 47 -14.00 3.42 19.53
CA TYR A 47 -13.97 4.06 20.84
C TYR A 47 -12.53 4.18 21.34
N ASP A 48 -12.20 5.39 21.77
CA ASP A 48 -10.97 5.71 22.47
C ASP A 48 -11.32 6.58 23.68
N LYS A 49 -10.76 6.24 24.84
CA LYS A 49 -11.09 6.89 26.11
C LYS A 49 -10.62 8.35 26.15
N GLU A 50 -9.48 8.66 25.55
CA GLU A 50 -8.92 10.01 25.51
C GLU A 50 -9.73 10.89 24.57
N LEU A 51 -10.06 10.36 23.38
CA LEU A 51 -10.96 11.01 22.44
C LEU A 51 -12.32 11.32 23.08
N ALA A 52 -12.95 10.34 23.73
CA ALA A 52 -14.23 10.52 24.40
C ALA A 52 -14.18 11.60 25.50
N GLY A 53 -13.13 11.60 26.30
CA GLY A 53 -12.91 12.62 27.34
C GLY A 53 -12.74 14.02 26.74
N ALA A 54 -11.97 14.15 25.66
CA ALA A 54 -11.74 15.41 24.97
C ALA A 54 -13.02 15.94 24.30
N LEU A 55 -13.77 15.07 23.62
CA LEU A 55 -15.06 15.42 23.01
C LEU A 55 -16.04 15.96 24.06
N LYS A 56 -16.18 15.26 25.19
CA LYS A 56 -17.04 15.72 26.30
C LYS A 56 -16.61 17.08 26.83
N ALA A 57 -15.31 17.28 27.04
CA ALA A 57 -14.78 18.54 27.55
C ALA A 57 -15.05 19.71 26.58
N ILE A 58 -14.89 19.50 25.27
CA ILE A 58 -15.15 20.52 24.25
C ILE A 58 -16.66 20.82 24.16
N LEU A 59 -17.53 19.80 24.23
CA LEU A 59 -18.98 19.98 24.19
C LEU A 59 -19.50 20.88 25.32
N GLN A 60 -18.94 20.73 26.52
CA GLN A 60 -19.31 21.50 27.70
C GLN A 60 -18.85 22.97 27.65
N MET A 61 -18.06 23.37 26.65
CA MET A 61 -17.56 24.74 26.54
C MET A 61 -18.66 25.68 26.04
N PRO A 62 -18.76 26.91 26.58
CA PRO A 62 -19.63 27.92 26.01
C PRO A 62 -19.06 28.43 24.68
N SER A 63 -19.94 28.56 23.69
CA SER A 63 -19.64 29.30 22.46
C SER A 63 -19.19 30.72 22.79
N ASN A 64 -18.19 31.20 22.05
CA ASN A 64 -17.65 32.56 22.19
C ASN A 64 -17.15 33.05 20.82
N GLU A 65 -16.61 34.26 20.77
CA GLU A 65 -16.15 34.90 19.53
C GLU A 65 -15.10 34.07 18.76
N GLN A 66 -14.34 33.21 19.43
CA GLN A 66 -13.30 32.39 18.79
C GLN A 66 -13.79 31.01 18.35
N LEU A 67 -14.74 30.42 19.08
CA LEU A 67 -15.20 29.05 18.84
C LEU A 67 -16.72 28.96 19.02
N LEU A 68 -17.39 28.55 17.94
CA LEU A 68 -18.78 28.17 17.93
C LEU A 68 -18.91 26.66 18.20
N VAL A 69 -19.50 26.29 19.34
CA VAL A 69 -19.84 24.90 19.66
C VAL A 69 -21.25 24.63 19.17
N CYS A 70 -21.42 23.58 18.36
CA CYS A 70 -22.69 23.26 17.73
C CYS A 70 -23.31 21.94 18.23
N LEU A 71 -24.64 21.92 18.26
CA LEU A 71 -25.47 20.77 18.55
C LEU A 71 -26.50 20.53 17.42
N PRO A 72 -27.11 19.33 17.33
CA PRO A 72 -28.17 19.06 16.37
C PRO A 72 -29.37 20.00 16.58
N ASP A 73 -29.86 20.65 15.53
CA ASP A 73 -30.97 21.62 15.61
C ASP A 73 -32.34 20.91 15.60
N VAL A 74 -32.59 20.11 16.63
CA VAL A 74 -33.74 19.19 16.72
C VAL A 74 -34.48 19.26 18.06
N PHE A 75 -33.96 20.03 19.01
CA PHE A 75 -34.59 20.23 20.32
C PHE A 75 -35.89 21.04 20.23
N GLN A 76 -36.02 21.82 19.15
CA GLN A 76 -37.18 22.62 18.82
C GLN A 76 -37.52 22.47 17.33
N ASN A 77 -38.78 22.68 16.98
CA ASN A 77 -39.27 22.71 15.59
C ASN A 77 -38.86 21.48 14.77
N LEU A 78 -39.03 20.28 15.34
CA LEU A 78 -38.63 19.01 14.73
C LEU A 78 -39.41 18.71 13.44
N GLU A 79 -40.58 19.32 13.25
CA GLU A 79 -41.42 19.24 12.06
C GLU A 79 -40.74 19.73 10.77
N ARG A 80 -39.65 20.51 10.88
CA ARG A 80 -38.80 20.91 9.74
C ARG A 80 -38.20 19.72 8.99
N TYR A 81 -38.02 18.58 9.67
CA TYR A 81 -37.35 17.40 9.12
C TYR A 81 -38.34 16.32 8.68
N ASN A 82 -37.93 15.49 7.72
CA ASN A 82 -38.72 14.39 7.18
C ASN A 82 -39.03 13.32 8.24
N SER A 83 -39.98 12.42 7.96
CA SER A 83 -40.44 11.42 8.93
C SER A 83 -39.33 10.52 9.48
N ASN A 84 -38.33 10.19 8.67
CA ASN A 84 -37.24 9.30 9.07
C ASN A 84 -36.29 10.01 10.04
N ALA A 85 -35.92 11.25 9.74
CA ALA A 85 -35.11 12.08 10.62
C ALA A 85 -35.82 12.34 11.95
N ARG A 86 -37.12 12.66 11.93
CA ARG A 86 -37.90 12.86 13.17
C ARG A 86 -37.94 11.60 14.03
N TYR A 87 -38.17 10.45 13.40
CA TYR A 87 -38.16 9.15 14.08
C TYR A 87 -36.80 8.87 14.71
N PHE A 88 -35.72 9.03 13.93
CA PHE A 88 -34.35 8.83 14.41
C PHE A 88 -34.03 9.70 15.63
N TRP A 89 -34.23 11.03 15.54
CA TRP A 89 -33.92 11.94 16.65
C TRP A 89 -34.81 11.71 17.87
N SER A 90 -36.08 11.34 17.67
CA SER A 90 -36.94 10.95 18.79
C SER A 90 -36.40 9.72 19.53
N LYS A 91 -35.91 8.70 18.80
CA LYS A 91 -35.25 7.53 19.39
C LYS A 91 -33.92 7.85 20.04
N HIS A 92 -33.13 8.72 19.42
CA HIS A 92 -31.88 9.23 20.00
C HIS A 92 -32.13 9.87 21.37
N PHE A 93 -33.14 10.71 21.50
CA PHE A 93 -33.46 11.38 22.77
C PHE A 93 -34.13 10.48 23.80
N GLU A 94 -34.93 9.48 23.40
CA GLU A 94 -35.40 8.44 24.33
C GLU A 94 -34.21 7.80 25.07
N GLN A 95 -33.11 7.56 24.35
CA GLN A 95 -31.91 6.95 24.90
C GLN A 95 -30.98 7.94 25.64
N TYR A 96 -30.81 9.15 25.11
CA TYR A 96 -29.72 10.05 25.51
C TYR A 96 -30.16 11.39 26.10
N HIS A 97 -31.46 11.63 26.34
CA HIS A 97 -31.92 12.92 26.90
C HIS A 97 -31.17 13.32 28.18
N ALA A 98 -30.97 12.40 29.11
CA ALA A 98 -30.27 12.68 30.38
C ALA A 98 -28.85 13.21 30.15
N PHE A 99 -28.13 12.70 29.15
CA PHE A 99 -26.81 13.19 28.77
C PHE A 99 -26.88 14.65 28.31
N TYR A 100 -27.80 15.01 27.42
CA TYR A 100 -27.94 16.39 26.98
C TYR A 100 -28.34 17.33 28.13
N GLU A 101 -29.26 16.90 28.98
CA GLU A 101 -29.73 17.69 30.13
C GLU A 101 -28.67 17.90 31.22
N GLU A 102 -27.69 17.00 31.31
CA GLU A 102 -26.54 17.09 32.22
C GLU A 102 -25.41 17.91 31.62
N GLU A 103 -25.01 17.58 30.40
CA GLU A 103 -23.73 18.01 29.84
C GLU A 103 -23.85 19.28 28.99
N CYS A 104 -25.02 19.54 28.38
CA CYS A 104 -25.19 20.65 27.45
C CYS A 104 -25.74 21.91 28.15
N GLN A 105 -24.96 22.51 29.06
CA GLN A 105 -25.42 23.63 29.89
C GLN A 105 -25.20 25.04 29.31
N SER A 106 -24.49 25.19 28.18
CA SER A 106 -24.27 26.50 27.56
C SER A 106 -25.59 27.22 27.20
N GLU A 107 -25.55 28.55 27.23
CA GLU A 107 -26.73 29.39 26.98
C GLU A 107 -27.34 29.10 25.60
N TRP A 108 -26.47 29.00 24.58
CA TRP A 108 -26.82 28.74 23.20
C TRP A 108 -25.70 27.97 22.49
N TYR A 109 -26.05 27.30 21.40
CA TYR A 109 -25.15 26.55 20.51
C TYR A 109 -25.38 26.94 19.05
N GLY A 110 -24.40 26.71 18.19
CA GLY A 110 -24.61 26.72 16.74
C GLY A 110 -25.29 25.45 16.24
N SER A 111 -25.68 25.40 14.97
CA SER A 111 -26.29 24.21 14.37
C SER A 111 -25.24 23.22 13.86
N THR A 112 -25.32 21.96 14.29
CA THR A 112 -24.55 20.86 13.68
C THR A 112 -24.95 20.66 12.22
N PHE A 113 -26.15 21.09 11.83
CA PHE A 113 -26.68 20.94 10.47
C PHE A 113 -26.19 22.01 9.49
N LEU A 114 -25.20 22.82 9.88
CA LEU A 114 -24.35 23.55 8.92
C LEU A 114 -23.81 22.62 7.83
N SER A 115 -23.48 21.36 8.19
CA SER A 115 -23.06 20.35 7.22
C SER A 115 -24.21 19.53 6.61
N ARG A 116 -25.46 19.76 7.04
CA ARG A 116 -26.65 18.96 6.69
C ARG A 116 -27.83 19.80 6.17
N PRO A 117 -27.63 20.72 5.20
CA PRO A 117 -28.64 21.74 4.88
C PRO A 117 -29.71 21.30 3.86
N TYR A 118 -29.82 20.02 3.47
CA TYR A 118 -30.69 19.64 2.35
C TYR A 118 -31.57 18.39 2.59
N ILE A 119 -30.97 17.20 2.66
CA ILE A 119 -31.69 15.96 2.35
C ILE A 119 -32.80 15.66 3.36
N ASP A 120 -32.55 15.96 4.63
CA ASP A 120 -33.45 15.66 5.72
C ASP A 120 -34.53 16.73 5.95
N LEU A 121 -34.49 17.87 5.25
CA LEU A 121 -35.53 18.91 5.31
C LEU A 121 -36.79 18.50 4.54
N VAL A 122 -37.96 18.83 5.10
CA VAL A 122 -39.25 18.74 4.39
C VAL A 122 -39.32 19.82 3.31
N ASP A 123 -39.12 21.08 3.70
CA ASP A 123 -39.05 22.21 2.77
C ASP A 123 -37.60 22.47 2.36
N LYS A 124 -37.27 22.07 1.13
CA LYS A 124 -35.94 22.23 0.55
C LYS A 124 -35.72 23.60 -0.14
N SER A 125 -36.74 24.47 -0.19
CA SER A 125 -36.68 25.76 -0.92
C SER A 125 -35.63 26.74 -0.39
N HIS A 126 -35.19 26.56 0.85
CA HIS A 126 -34.17 27.40 1.49
C HIS A 126 -32.74 26.91 1.25
N SER A 127 -32.55 25.72 0.67
CA SER A 127 -31.24 25.07 0.56
C SER A 127 -30.27 25.84 -0.34
N ASP A 128 -30.77 26.46 -1.43
CA ASP A 128 -29.97 27.37 -2.27
C ASP A 128 -29.35 28.49 -1.44
N ARG A 129 -30.13 29.08 -0.53
CA ARG A 129 -29.67 30.16 0.36
C ARG A 129 -28.68 29.64 1.40
N TYR A 130 -28.87 28.43 1.92
CA TYR A 130 -27.93 27.81 2.85
C TYR A 130 -26.58 27.56 2.18
N PHE A 131 -26.54 26.90 1.02
CA PHE A 131 -25.28 26.67 0.31
C PHE A 131 -24.61 27.96 -0.13
N ALA A 132 -25.37 28.96 -0.60
CA ALA A 132 -24.81 30.27 -0.93
C ALA A 132 -24.17 30.97 0.29
N ALA A 133 -24.78 30.88 1.47
CA ALA A 133 -24.24 31.42 2.70
C ALA A 133 -23.00 30.64 3.20
N ILE A 134 -23.02 29.31 3.04
CA ILE A 134 -21.87 28.43 3.35
C ILE A 134 -20.68 28.76 2.42
N LYS A 135 -20.90 28.87 1.11
CA LYS A 135 -19.84 29.22 0.14
C LYS A 135 -19.16 30.57 0.42
N LYS A 136 -19.90 31.52 1.01
CA LYS A 136 -19.32 32.81 1.45
C LYS A 136 -18.24 32.68 2.51
N LEU A 137 -18.20 31.59 3.29
CA LEU A 137 -17.16 31.38 4.31
C LEU A 137 -15.74 31.31 3.74
N TRP A 138 -15.60 30.79 2.51
CA TRP A 138 -14.32 30.64 1.81
C TRP A 138 -14.18 31.54 0.58
N SER A 139 -15.20 32.35 0.24
CA SER A 139 -15.17 33.21 -0.94
C SER A 139 -13.95 34.14 -0.93
N GLY A 140 -13.08 34.03 -1.94
CA GLY A 140 -11.85 34.82 -2.06
C GLY A 140 -10.74 34.47 -1.07
N ARG A 141 -10.84 33.35 -0.34
CA ARG A 141 -9.84 32.91 0.66
C ARG A 141 -9.01 31.74 0.15
N ASP A 142 -7.75 31.67 0.58
CA ASP A 142 -6.94 30.46 0.46
C ASP A 142 -7.42 29.45 1.52
N ILE A 143 -7.78 28.23 1.11
CA ILE A 143 -8.33 27.21 2.02
C ILE A 143 -7.44 25.97 2.10
N LEU A 144 -7.37 25.38 3.30
CA LEU A 144 -6.73 24.11 3.58
C LEU A 144 -7.79 23.11 4.06
N ILE A 145 -8.17 22.18 3.19
CA ILE A 145 -9.10 21.09 3.50
C ILE A 145 -8.32 19.95 4.16
N VAL A 146 -8.83 19.43 5.28
CA VAL A 146 -8.29 18.25 5.97
C VAL A 146 -9.39 17.21 6.04
N GLU A 147 -9.23 16.12 5.30
CA GLU A 147 -10.30 15.16 5.06
C GLU A 147 -9.78 13.73 4.91
N GLY A 148 -10.68 12.75 4.95
CA GLY A 148 -10.35 11.35 4.71
C GLY A 148 -10.08 11.07 3.22
N GLU A 149 -9.29 10.02 2.93
CA GLU A 149 -8.96 9.58 1.56
C GLU A 149 -10.17 9.21 0.66
N THR A 150 -11.33 8.97 1.27
CA THR A 150 -12.61 8.71 0.60
C THR A 150 -13.52 9.94 0.54
N SER A 151 -13.29 10.98 1.35
CA SER A 151 -14.15 12.16 1.45
C SER A 151 -14.26 12.91 0.13
N ARG A 152 -13.12 13.23 -0.49
CA ARG A 152 -13.01 13.88 -1.82
C ARG A 152 -13.94 15.11 -1.98
N SER A 153 -14.00 15.95 -0.95
CA SER A 153 -14.98 17.03 -0.88
C SER A 153 -14.73 18.07 -1.98
N GLY A 154 -15.77 18.40 -2.73
CA GLY A 154 -15.72 19.30 -3.88
C GLY A 154 -15.17 18.69 -5.16
N MET A 155 -14.68 17.44 -5.14
CA MET A 155 -14.19 16.79 -6.36
C MET A 155 -15.38 16.52 -7.29
N GLY A 156 -15.36 17.03 -8.52
CA GLY A 156 -16.45 16.86 -9.49
C GLY A 156 -17.68 17.75 -9.28
N ASN A 157 -17.62 18.74 -8.37
CA ASN A 157 -18.69 19.73 -8.18
C ASN A 157 -18.12 21.13 -7.87
N ASP A 158 -18.99 22.15 -7.84
CA ASP A 158 -18.60 23.56 -7.69
C ASP A 158 -18.63 24.08 -6.24
N LEU A 159 -18.57 23.20 -5.22
CA LEU A 159 -18.70 23.61 -3.81
C LEU A 159 -17.64 24.65 -3.40
N PHE A 160 -16.39 24.44 -3.83
CA PHE A 160 -15.25 25.29 -3.47
C PHE A 160 -14.80 26.25 -4.58
N GLU A 161 -15.56 26.39 -5.67
CA GLU A 161 -15.18 27.24 -6.82
C GLU A 161 -14.93 28.72 -6.45
N GLN A 162 -15.61 29.23 -5.41
CA GLN A 162 -15.43 30.61 -4.94
C GLN A 162 -14.18 30.82 -4.08
N ALA A 163 -13.45 29.77 -3.71
CA ALA A 163 -12.18 29.90 -2.99
C ALA A 163 -11.09 30.50 -3.90
N LYS A 164 -10.15 31.24 -3.32
CA LYS A 164 -9.00 31.79 -4.06
C LYS A 164 -8.01 30.69 -4.44
N SER A 165 -7.78 29.75 -3.53
CA SER A 165 -7.02 28.53 -3.78
C SER A 165 -7.47 27.43 -2.84
N VAL A 166 -7.36 26.18 -3.28
CA VAL A 166 -7.68 24.99 -2.50
C VAL A 166 -6.40 24.18 -2.31
N SER A 167 -6.12 23.80 -1.07
CA SER A 167 -5.06 22.86 -0.73
C SER A 167 -5.62 21.78 0.20
N ARG A 168 -5.02 20.59 0.23
CA ARG A 168 -5.55 19.43 0.96
C ARG A 168 -4.48 18.73 1.77
N ILE A 169 -4.87 18.23 2.94
CA ILE A 169 -4.15 17.19 3.68
C ILE A 169 -5.09 15.98 3.73
N ILE A 170 -4.62 14.85 3.22
CA ILE A 170 -5.42 13.63 3.15
C ILE A 170 -5.04 12.71 4.31
N CYS A 171 -6.04 12.24 5.03
CA CYS A 171 -5.91 11.46 6.25
C CYS A 171 -6.63 10.10 6.12
N PRO A 172 -6.50 9.20 7.11
CA PRO A 172 -7.25 7.95 7.13
C PRO A 172 -8.77 8.20 7.09
N SER A 173 -9.48 7.46 6.22
CA SER A 173 -10.95 7.50 6.12
C SER A 173 -11.64 6.99 7.39
N LYS A 174 -10.94 6.14 8.17
CA LYS A 174 -11.40 5.58 9.45
C LYS A 174 -10.29 5.62 10.49
N ASN A 175 -10.67 5.74 11.76
CA ASN A 175 -9.76 5.75 12.92
C ASN A 175 -8.67 6.84 12.83
N ALA A 176 -8.97 7.99 12.21
CA ALA A 176 -8.02 9.08 12.02
C ALA A 176 -7.43 9.63 13.34
N PHE A 177 -8.12 9.43 14.47
CA PHE A 177 -7.61 9.83 15.79
C PHE A 177 -6.27 9.14 16.15
N SER A 178 -6.04 7.91 15.67
CA SER A 178 -4.75 7.21 15.85
C SER A 178 -3.54 7.93 15.21
N SER A 179 -3.82 8.88 14.32
CA SER A 179 -2.85 9.66 13.57
C SER A 179 -2.85 11.14 13.97
N TYR A 180 -3.55 11.49 15.07
CA TYR A 180 -3.83 12.87 15.48
C TYR A 180 -2.60 13.77 15.48
N ASP A 181 -1.52 13.35 16.14
CA ASP A 181 -0.30 14.15 16.28
C ASP A 181 0.38 14.45 14.93
N ARG A 182 0.34 13.49 14.00
CA ARG A 182 0.89 13.67 12.64
C ARG A 182 -0.01 14.58 11.81
N ILE A 183 -1.34 14.43 11.94
CA ILE A 183 -2.33 15.27 11.26
C ILE A 183 -2.18 16.72 11.71
N ILE A 184 -2.22 17.00 13.02
CA ILE A 184 -2.08 18.38 13.51
C ILE A 184 -0.72 18.98 13.15
N SER A 185 0.36 18.19 13.18
CA SER A 185 1.68 18.65 12.76
C SER A 185 1.72 19.04 11.28
N SER A 186 1.05 18.26 10.41
CA SER A 186 0.91 18.59 8.99
C SER A 186 0.11 19.87 8.78
N ILE A 187 -1.03 20.01 9.47
CA ILE A 187 -1.84 21.23 9.39
C ILE A 187 -1.01 22.45 9.78
N LEU A 188 -0.25 22.38 10.88
CA LEU A 188 0.56 23.51 11.34
C LEU A 188 1.68 23.91 10.36
N ARG A 189 2.17 23.00 9.52
CA ARG A 189 3.13 23.35 8.44
C ARG A 189 2.48 24.11 7.28
N HIS A 190 1.18 23.93 7.07
CA HIS A 190 0.48 24.40 5.87
C HIS A 190 -0.65 25.40 6.15
N ALA A 191 -1.06 25.62 7.39
CA ALA A 191 -2.23 26.44 7.73
C ALA A 191 -1.99 27.95 7.71
N GLU A 192 -0.73 28.41 7.67
CA GLU A 192 -0.43 29.85 7.69
C GLU A 192 -1.12 30.59 6.54
N GLY A 193 -1.90 31.63 6.89
CA GLY A 193 -2.66 32.44 5.95
C GLY A 193 -3.90 31.78 5.34
N ARG A 194 -4.25 30.55 5.74
CA ARG A 194 -5.36 29.77 5.17
C ARG A 194 -6.52 29.60 6.15
N LEU A 195 -7.74 29.50 5.62
CA LEU A 195 -8.88 28.95 6.37
C LEU A 195 -8.77 27.43 6.40
N VAL A 196 -8.80 26.81 7.57
CA VAL A 196 -8.80 25.35 7.69
C VAL A 196 -10.24 24.84 7.64
N ILE A 197 -10.53 23.88 6.77
CA ILE A 197 -11.83 23.21 6.68
C ILE A 197 -11.63 21.73 7.02
N LEU A 198 -12.44 21.19 7.95
CA LEU A 198 -12.26 19.85 8.49
C LEU A 198 -13.44 18.93 8.15
N MET A 199 -13.16 17.78 7.54
CA MET A 199 -14.11 16.72 7.21
C MET A 199 -13.56 15.36 7.65
N LEU A 200 -13.34 15.21 8.97
CA LEU A 200 -12.58 14.08 9.52
C LEU A 200 -13.22 13.47 10.77
N GLY A 201 -14.55 13.28 10.72
CA GLY A 201 -15.30 12.61 11.79
C GLY A 201 -15.04 13.22 13.18
N PRO A 202 -14.93 12.41 14.25
CA PRO A 202 -14.71 12.89 15.61
C PRO A 202 -13.37 13.61 15.80
N THR A 203 -12.35 13.20 15.05
CA THR A 203 -11.01 13.80 15.04
C THR A 203 -11.06 15.28 14.66
N ALA A 204 -11.96 15.67 13.75
CA ALA A 204 -12.16 17.06 13.33
C ALA A 204 -12.52 17.99 14.50
N LYS A 205 -13.21 17.49 15.54
CA LYS A 205 -13.66 18.31 16.67
C LYS A 205 -12.49 18.75 17.54
N LEU A 206 -11.61 17.80 17.84
CA LEU A 206 -10.37 18.05 18.57
C LEU A 206 -9.44 18.97 17.76
N LEU A 207 -9.27 18.68 16.46
CA LEU A 207 -8.47 19.52 15.57
C LEU A 207 -8.98 20.96 15.52
N SER A 208 -10.30 21.17 15.39
CA SER A 208 -10.91 22.50 15.40
C SER A 208 -10.60 23.26 16.68
N TYR A 209 -10.79 22.61 17.83
CA TYR A 209 -10.49 23.20 19.13
C TYR A 209 -9.00 23.54 19.27
N ASP A 210 -8.11 22.61 18.97
CA ASP A 210 -6.67 22.79 19.13
C ASP A 210 -6.07 23.83 18.18
N LEU A 211 -6.55 23.91 16.95
CA LEU A 211 -6.18 24.93 15.98
C LEU A 211 -6.65 26.32 16.44
N THR A 212 -7.85 26.41 17.00
CA THR A 212 -8.37 27.65 17.60
C THR A 212 -7.46 28.14 18.73
N LYS A 213 -7.03 27.24 19.62
CA LYS A 213 -6.08 27.58 20.69
C LYS A 213 -4.71 28.05 20.19
N ARG A 214 -4.37 27.73 18.94
CA ARG A 214 -3.13 28.13 18.27
C ARG A 214 -3.33 29.36 17.36
N GLY A 215 -4.51 29.97 17.37
CA GLY A 215 -4.81 31.20 16.62
C GLY A 215 -5.26 30.97 15.18
N TYR A 216 -5.54 29.73 14.77
CA TYR A 216 -6.06 29.42 13.44
C TYR A 216 -7.59 29.34 13.47
N GLN A 217 -8.23 29.81 12.40
CA GLN A 217 -9.64 29.54 12.17
C GLN A 217 -9.81 28.17 11.51
N ALA A 218 -10.57 27.28 12.14
CA ALA A 218 -10.86 25.95 11.65
C ALA A 218 -12.36 25.65 11.70
N ILE A 219 -12.95 25.25 10.58
CA ILE A 219 -14.40 25.01 10.46
C ILE A 219 -14.64 23.52 10.19
N ASP A 220 -15.23 22.83 11.15
CA ASP A 220 -15.75 21.47 10.95
C ASP A 220 -16.99 21.51 10.06
N LEU A 221 -16.91 20.89 8.88
CA LEU A 221 -18.00 20.77 7.91
C LEU A 221 -18.38 19.33 7.55
N GLY A 222 -17.71 18.32 8.10
CA GLY A 222 -18.12 16.90 7.99
C GLY A 222 -18.69 16.50 6.62
N HIS A 223 -19.96 16.11 6.59
CA HIS A 223 -20.63 15.57 5.39
C HIS A 223 -21.22 16.61 4.43
N ILE A 224 -20.69 17.84 4.40
CA ILE A 224 -21.22 18.91 3.53
C ILE A 224 -21.22 18.52 2.04
N ASP A 225 -20.23 17.74 1.58
CA ASP A 225 -20.13 17.34 0.18
C ASP A 225 -21.27 16.42 -0.25
N SER A 226 -21.61 15.38 0.53
CA SER A 226 -22.73 14.50 0.20
C SER A 226 -24.06 15.25 0.14
N GLU A 227 -24.28 16.21 1.04
CA GLU A 227 -25.47 17.05 1.03
C GLU A 227 -25.50 17.99 -0.18
N TYR A 228 -24.34 18.48 -0.61
CA TYR A 228 -24.22 19.31 -1.79
C TYR A 228 -24.47 18.52 -3.09
N GLU A 229 -23.94 17.31 -3.20
CA GLU A 229 -24.22 16.38 -4.31
C GLU A 229 -25.72 16.08 -4.39
N TRP A 230 -26.35 15.72 -3.27
CA TRP A 230 -27.79 15.49 -3.22
C TRP A 230 -28.61 16.72 -3.60
N PHE A 231 -28.17 17.91 -3.20
CA PHE A 231 -28.80 19.16 -3.58
C PHE A 231 -28.68 19.43 -5.09
N GLN A 232 -27.49 19.29 -5.68
CA GLN A 232 -27.26 19.43 -7.12
C GLN A 232 -28.12 18.45 -7.93
N MET A 233 -28.24 17.21 -7.45
CA MET A 233 -29.08 16.17 -8.06
C MET A 233 -30.59 16.38 -7.82
N LYS A 234 -30.99 17.33 -6.96
CA LYS A 234 -32.36 17.47 -6.45
C LYS A 234 -32.90 16.17 -5.87
N ALA A 235 -32.05 15.43 -5.16
CA ALA A 235 -32.38 14.12 -4.61
C ALA A 235 -33.47 14.22 -3.55
N GLU A 236 -34.38 13.25 -3.53
CA GLU A 236 -35.42 13.10 -2.49
C GLU A 236 -35.04 12.05 -1.44
N SER A 237 -33.98 11.28 -1.69
CA SER A 237 -33.46 10.24 -0.81
C SER A 237 -31.93 10.24 -0.81
N LYS A 238 -31.32 9.57 0.18
CA LYS A 238 -29.86 9.45 0.33
C LYS A 238 -29.30 8.49 -0.71
N VAL A 239 -29.04 9.01 -1.91
CA VAL A 239 -28.47 8.24 -3.03
C VAL A 239 -26.99 8.00 -2.80
N LYS A 240 -26.54 6.75 -2.94
CA LYS A 240 -25.13 6.39 -2.83
C LYS A 240 -24.34 6.96 -4.01
N LEU A 241 -23.25 7.66 -3.72
CA LEU A 241 -22.30 8.17 -4.71
C LEU A 241 -21.29 7.07 -5.07
N GLU A 242 -20.96 6.96 -6.36
CA GLU A 242 -20.10 5.86 -6.85
C GLU A 242 -18.61 6.10 -6.59
N HIS A 243 -18.16 7.35 -6.59
CA HIS A 243 -16.74 7.72 -6.70
C HIS A 243 -16.19 8.46 -5.48
N LYS A 244 -16.95 8.54 -4.39
CA LYS A 244 -16.53 9.17 -3.14
C LYS A 244 -17.39 8.68 -1.97
N HIS A 245 -16.99 9.01 -0.75
CA HIS A 245 -17.75 8.74 0.46
C HIS A 245 -19.17 9.32 0.36
N THR A 246 -20.15 8.58 0.86
CA THR A 246 -21.52 9.07 0.97
C THR A 246 -21.96 9.03 2.43
N ALA A 247 -22.46 10.16 2.93
CA ALA A 247 -23.04 10.23 4.27
C ALA A 247 -24.07 9.12 4.49
N GLU A 248 -24.02 8.50 5.68
CA GLU A 248 -24.81 7.32 6.09
C GLU A 248 -24.43 5.99 5.40
N PHE A 249 -23.57 5.98 4.39
CA PHE A 249 -22.93 4.76 3.84
C PHE A 249 -21.50 4.60 4.35
N ASN A 250 -21.37 4.65 5.67
CA ASN A 250 -20.11 4.85 6.39
C ASN A 250 -19.10 3.69 6.37
N TYR A 251 -19.43 2.58 5.69
CA TYR A 251 -18.52 1.44 5.54
C TYR A 251 -17.56 1.61 4.35
N ASP A 252 -17.76 2.61 3.48
CA ASP A 252 -16.92 2.91 2.31
C ASP A 252 -16.73 1.72 1.35
N GLU A 253 -17.74 0.85 1.28
CA GLU A 253 -17.75 -0.29 0.37
C GLU A 253 -18.03 0.15 -1.07
N ASN A 254 -17.33 -0.43 -2.04
CA ASN A 254 -17.58 -0.24 -3.48
C ASN A 254 -17.45 1.23 -3.97
N ILE A 255 -16.52 2.00 -3.40
CA ILE A 255 -16.16 3.32 -3.95
C ILE A 255 -15.18 3.12 -5.10
N ALA A 256 -15.54 3.58 -6.29
CA ALA A 256 -14.67 3.54 -7.46
C ALA A 256 -13.43 4.40 -7.24
N GLU A 257 -12.27 3.86 -7.62
CA GLU A 257 -11.07 4.67 -7.74
C GLU A 257 -11.24 5.64 -8.91
N VAL A 258 -11.13 6.93 -8.59
CA VAL A 258 -11.18 8.02 -9.56
C VAL A 258 -9.95 8.85 -9.32
N VAL A 259 -9.19 9.07 -10.38
CA VAL A 259 -8.04 9.97 -10.42
C VAL A 259 -8.54 11.28 -11.02
N ASP A 260 -8.57 12.33 -10.21
CA ASP A 260 -8.97 13.68 -10.61
C ASP A 260 -7.77 14.63 -10.50
N GLU A 261 -7.38 15.22 -11.62
CA GLU A 261 -6.17 16.04 -11.75
C GLU A 261 -6.17 17.28 -10.88
N GLU A 262 -7.30 17.96 -10.86
CA GLU A 262 -7.45 19.14 -10.03
C GLU A 262 -7.36 18.76 -8.55
N TYR A 263 -8.03 17.67 -8.14
CA TYR A 263 -8.03 17.19 -6.76
C TYR A 263 -6.63 16.79 -6.29
N ILE A 264 -5.89 15.99 -7.06
CA ILE A 264 -4.55 15.53 -6.65
C ILE A 264 -3.55 16.68 -6.59
N ASN A 265 -3.61 17.62 -7.54
CA ASN A 265 -2.75 18.81 -7.53
C ASN A 265 -3.01 19.75 -6.34
N GLN A 266 -4.17 19.62 -5.69
CA GLN A 266 -4.47 20.35 -4.45
C GLN A 266 -3.86 19.65 -3.23
N VAL A 267 -3.43 18.38 -3.28
CA VAL A 267 -2.91 17.65 -2.11
C VAL A 267 -1.48 18.05 -1.78
N LEU A 268 -1.28 18.59 -0.58
CA LEU A 268 0.03 18.96 -0.03
C LEU A 268 0.69 17.80 0.71
N GLU A 269 -0.09 16.97 1.41
CA GLU A 269 0.44 15.87 2.21
C GLU A 269 -0.59 14.74 2.36
N TRP A 270 -0.09 13.50 2.37
CA TRP A 270 -0.83 12.27 2.69
C TRP A 270 -0.32 11.76 4.03
N VAL A 271 -1.17 11.78 5.06
CA VAL A 271 -0.81 11.42 6.43
C VAL A 271 -1.33 10.02 6.73
N ASP A 272 -0.42 9.06 6.88
CA ASP A 272 -0.71 7.65 7.20
C ASP A 272 -1.70 6.97 6.23
N VAL A 273 -1.77 7.47 5.01
CA VAL A 273 -2.49 6.88 3.89
C VAL A 273 -1.59 6.87 2.65
N PRO A 274 -1.77 5.90 1.73
CA PRO A 274 -1.00 5.88 0.48
C PRO A 274 -1.25 7.14 -0.34
N ALA A 275 -0.17 7.75 -0.84
CA ALA A 275 -0.28 8.88 -1.74
C ALA A 275 -0.90 8.45 -3.08
N LYS A 276 -1.93 9.16 -3.54
CA LYS A 276 -2.44 9.02 -4.91
C LYS A 276 -1.70 10.03 -5.79
N SER A 277 -1.06 9.55 -6.83
CA SER A 277 -0.42 10.40 -7.84
C SER A 277 -1.31 10.52 -9.06
N LEU A 278 -1.13 11.60 -9.80
CA LEU A 278 -1.69 11.71 -11.13
C LEU A 278 -0.94 10.80 -12.06
N ILE A 279 -1.59 9.71 -12.45
CA ILE A 279 -1.18 9.00 -13.65
C ILE A 279 -1.67 9.85 -14.81
N HIS A 280 -0.90 10.88 -15.17
CA HIS A 280 -1.05 11.50 -16.48
C HIS A 280 -0.92 10.40 -17.51
N LYS A 281 -1.98 10.22 -18.30
CA LYS A 281 -2.00 9.33 -19.47
C LYS A 281 -1.29 9.99 -20.66
N GLU A 282 -0.17 10.65 -20.37
CA GLU A 282 0.88 11.10 -21.28
C GLU A 282 2.19 10.90 -20.51
N GLU A 283 2.99 9.92 -20.95
CA GLU A 283 4.36 9.59 -20.57
C GLU A 283 5.01 10.49 -19.49
N GLU A 284 4.69 10.27 -18.20
CA GLU A 284 5.64 10.62 -17.16
C GLU A 284 6.78 9.60 -17.25
N VAL A 285 7.90 10.09 -17.75
CA VAL A 285 9.20 9.59 -17.37
C VAL A 285 9.25 9.69 -15.83
N MET A 286 8.75 8.64 -15.14
CA MET A 286 9.46 8.13 -13.98
C MET A 286 10.92 8.19 -14.39
N ASP A 287 11.85 8.55 -13.49
CA ASP A 287 13.20 8.03 -13.70
C ASP A 287 13.00 6.51 -13.77
N GLN A 288 12.79 5.95 -14.97
CA GLN A 288 12.64 4.54 -15.23
C GLN A 288 14.08 4.10 -15.24
N SER A 289 14.68 4.08 -14.06
CA SER A 289 16.10 3.85 -13.92
C SER A 289 16.39 2.56 -14.68
N LEU A 290 17.30 2.64 -15.66
CA LEU A 290 17.48 1.59 -16.67
C LEU A 290 17.57 0.22 -15.99
N ILE A 291 16.76 -0.75 -16.42
CA ILE A 291 16.84 -2.13 -15.94
C ILE A 291 17.69 -2.94 -16.94
N SER A 292 18.75 -3.60 -16.47
CA SER A 292 19.45 -4.61 -17.26
C SER A 292 18.79 -5.98 -17.03
N VAL A 293 18.07 -6.47 -18.05
CA VAL A 293 17.48 -7.82 -18.06
C VAL A 293 18.50 -8.79 -18.62
N ILE A 294 18.97 -9.72 -17.80
CA ILE A 294 19.99 -10.71 -18.16
C ILE A 294 19.33 -12.03 -18.53
N VAL A 295 19.58 -12.50 -19.75
CA VAL A 295 19.02 -13.76 -20.27
C VAL A 295 20.15 -14.66 -20.78
N PRO A 296 20.57 -15.69 -20.01
CA PRO A 296 21.52 -16.68 -20.50
C PRO A 296 20.81 -17.64 -21.48
N VAL A 297 21.47 -17.94 -22.60
CA VAL A 297 20.90 -18.72 -23.71
C VAL A 297 21.84 -19.85 -24.11
N TYR A 298 21.40 -21.08 -23.91
CA TYR A 298 22.09 -22.29 -24.38
C TYR A 298 21.09 -23.35 -24.85
N ASN A 299 21.03 -23.58 -26.16
CA ASN A 299 20.20 -24.62 -26.79
C ASN A 299 18.72 -24.63 -26.36
N VAL A 300 18.04 -23.48 -26.46
CA VAL A 300 16.64 -23.28 -26.04
C VAL A 300 15.73 -22.82 -27.19
N LYS A 301 16.09 -23.11 -28.44
CA LYS A 301 15.38 -22.65 -29.64
C LYS A 301 13.85 -22.80 -29.57
N PRO A 302 13.26 -23.89 -29.06
CA PRO A 302 11.80 -24.04 -29.03
C PRO A 302 11.07 -23.00 -28.17
N TYR A 303 11.75 -22.43 -27.17
CA TYR A 303 11.14 -21.60 -26.13
C TYR A 303 11.53 -20.12 -26.25
N LEU A 304 12.73 -19.88 -26.82
CA LEU A 304 13.38 -18.57 -26.84
C LEU A 304 12.50 -17.46 -27.42
N ALA A 305 11.77 -17.71 -28.51
CA ALA A 305 10.90 -16.69 -29.11
C ALA A 305 9.80 -16.21 -28.14
N ARG A 306 9.17 -17.12 -27.39
CA ARG A 306 8.14 -16.78 -26.39
C ARG A 306 8.73 -15.98 -25.22
N CYS A 307 9.94 -16.35 -24.78
CA CYS A 307 10.68 -15.59 -23.76
C CYS A 307 10.91 -14.14 -24.23
N LEU A 308 11.52 -13.97 -25.40
CA LEU A 308 11.84 -12.64 -25.95
C LEU A 308 10.57 -11.82 -26.24
N ASP A 309 9.53 -12.43 -26.80
CA ASP A 309 8.26 -11.75 -27.08
C ASP A 309 7.59 -11.23 -25.81
N SER A 310 7.69 -11.95 -24.68
CA SER A 310 7.12 -11.47 -23.41
C SER A 310 7.94 -10.33 -22.78
N LEU A 311 9.27 -10.34 -22.96
CA LEU A 311 10.13 -9.24 -22.51
C LEU A 311 9.97 -7.98 -23.37
N LEU A 312 9.73 -8.11 -24.67
CA LEU A 312 9.54 -6.93 -25.53
C LEU A 312 8.21 -6.23 -25.33
N LYS A 313 7.22 -6.91 -24.72
CA LYS A 313 5.90 -6.38 -24.38
C LYS A 313 5.82 -5.68 -23.01
N GLN A 314 6.94 -5.62 -22.28
CA GLN A 314 6.93 -5.05 -20.94
C GLN A 314 6.45 -3.60 -20.91
N THR A 315 5.58 -3.28 -19.95
CA THR A 315 5.03 -1.93 -19.73
C THR A 315 6.08 -0.95 -19.19
N HIS A 316 7.07 -1.44 -18.42
CA HIS A 316 8.29 -0.70 -18.15
C HIS A 316 9.17 -0.72 -19.40
N THR A 317 9.36 0.42 -20.08
CA THR A 317 9.99 0.45 -21.41
C THR A 317 11.49 0.75 -21.38
N ASN A 318 12.01 1.40 -20.33
CA ASN A 318 13.43 1.73 -20.20
C ASN A 318 14.27 0.58 -19.62
N PHE A 319 14.50 -0.45 -20.43
CA PHE A 319 15.40 -1.56 -20.11
C PHE A 319 16.36 -1.87 -21.27
N GLU A 320 17.44 -2.58 -20.96
CA GLU A 320 18.29 -3.27 -21.94
C GLU A 320 18.16 -4.79 -21.76
N LEU A 321 18.20 -5.54 -22.86
CA LEU A 321 18.25 -7.00 -22.86
C LEU A 321 19.67 -7.46 -23.16
N LEU A 322 20.31 -8.08 -22.19
CA LEU A 322 21.61 -8.72 -22.35
C LEU A 322 21.40 -10.21 -22.62
N LEU A 323 21.37 -10.56 -23.90
CA LEU A 323 21.18 -11.94 -24.35
C LEU A 323 22.53 -12.62 -24.52
N VAL A 324 22.90 -13.49 -23.57
CA VAL A 324 24.22 -14.15 -23.60
C VAL A 324 24.09 -15.53 -24.22
N ASN A 325 24.49 -15.64 -25.48
CA ASN A 325 24.60 -16.93 -26.17
C ASN A 325 25.86 -17.66 -25.69
N ASP A 326 25.67 -18.72 -24.91
CA ASP A 326 26.73 -19.53 -24.34
C ASP A 326 27.13 -20.69 -25.28
N GLY A 327 27.37 -20.38 -26.56
CA GLY A 327 27.80 -21.37 -27.56
C GLY A 327 26.71 -22.32 -28.05
N SER A 328 25.46 -21.84 -28.21
CA SER A 328 24.34 -22.63 -28.73
C SER A 328 24.57 -23.19 -30.13
N LYS A 329 24.06 -24.40 -30.41
CA LYS A 329 24.20 -25.12 -31.70
C LYS A 329 22.87 -25.53 -32.34
N ASP A 330 21.75 -25.29 -31.69
CA ASP A 330 20.40 -25.67 -32.14
C ASP A 330 19.74 -24.63 -33.07
N GLY A 331 20.38 -23.47 -33.23
CA GLY A 331 19.85 -22.32 -33.95
C GLY A 331 19.32 -21.19 -33.07
N SER A 332 19.42 -21.27 -31.74
CA SER A 332 19.13 -20.15 -30.83
C SER A 332 19.89 -18.88 -31.23
N ALA A 333 21.17 -19.00 -31.59
CA ALA A 333 21.99 -17.86 -32.02
C ALA A 333 21.35 -17.07 -33.17
N PHE A 334 20.76 -17.75 -34.15
CA PHE A 334 20.06 -17.08 -35.26
C PHE A 334 18.83 -16.31 -34.79
N ILE A 335 18.05 -16.87 -33.86
CA ILE A 335 16.89 -16.18 -33.27
C ILE A 335 17.35 -14.90 -32.55
N LEU A 336 18.42 -14.96 -31.76
CA LEU A 336 18.94 -13.79 -31.05
C LEU A 336 19.29 -12.65 -32.01
N GLU A 337 20.01 -12.95 -33.09
CA GLU A 337 20.36 -11.97 -34.12
C GLU A 337 19.14 -11.36 -34.82
N GLU A 338 18.11 -12.17 -35.10
CA GLU A 338 16.88 -11.68 -35.72
C GLU A 338 16.10 -10.74 -34.80
N TYR A 339 16.11 -10.98 -33.48
CA TYR A 339 15.49 -10.08 -32.51
C TYR A 339 16.32 -8.80 -32.31
N ALA A 340 17.65 -8.91 -32.25
CA ALA A 340 18.54 -7.75 -32.11
C ALA A 340 18.43 -6.74 -33.26
N LYS A 341 18.10 -7.21 -34.47
CA LYS A 341 17.81 -6.33 -35.62
C LYS A 341 16.48 -5.58 -35.50
N LYS A 342 15.53 -6.10 -34.70
CA LYS A 342 14.16 -5.56 -34.58
C LYS A 342 14.00 -4.58 -33.44
N ASP A 343 14.77 -4.73 -32.37
CA ASP A 343 14.64 -3.89 -31.17
C ASP A 343 16.01 -3.42 -30.67
N SER A 344 16.19 -2.11 -30.57
CA SER A 344 17.46 -1.49 -30.19
C SER A 344 17.83 -1.67 -28.72
N ARG A 345 16.91 -2.14 -27.87
CA ARG A 345 17.19 -2.47 -26.46
C ARG A 345 18.00 -3.75 -26.32
N ILE A 346 18.07 -4.57 -27.37
CA ILE A 346 18.71 -5.88 -27.33
C ILE A 346 20.21 -5.78 -27.65
N ARG A 347 21.03 -6.35 -26.78
CA ARG A 347 22.47 -6.59 -26.98
C ARG A 347 22.74 -8.08 -26.89
N VAL A 348 23.22 -8.65 -27.99
CA VAL A 348 23.62 -10.06 -28.04
C VAL A 348 25.10 -10.17 -27.73
N ILE A 349 25.43 -11.07 -26.81
CA ILE A 349 26.78 -11.34 -26.35
C ILE A 349 27.08 -12.81 -26.67
N HIS A 350 28.06 -13.06 -27.52
CA HIS A 350 28.49 -14.43 -27.85
C HIS A 350 29.74 -14.83 -27.07
N GLN A 351 29.70 -16.02 -26.48
CA GLN A 351 30.86 -16.70 -25.91
C GLN A 351 30.93 -18.17 -26.33
N GLU A 352 32.09 -18.78 -26.14
CA GLU A 352 32.19 -20.23 -26.08
C GLU A 352 31.42 -20.76 -24.87
N ASN A 353 30.92 -22.00 -24.95
CA ASN A 353 30.15 -22.59 -23.85
C ASN A 353 31.00 -22.71 -22.59
N MET A 354 30.68 -21.90 -21.58
CA MET A 354 31.33 -21.85 -20.28
C MET A 354 30.34 -22.07 -19.11
N GLY A 355 29.08 -22.35 -19.42
CA GLY A 355 28.01 -22.59 -18.46
C GLY A 355 27.28 -21.32 -18.02
N VAL A 356 26.07 -21.52 -17.47
CA VAL A 356 25.13 -20.45 -17.08
C VAL A 356 25.75 -19.42 -16.12
N SER A 357 26.58 -19.86 -15.15
CA SER A 357 27.29 -18.96 -14.24
C SER A 357 28.19 -17.97 -14.98
N ALA A 358 28.96 -18.46 -15.96
CA ALA A 358 29.85 -17.61 -16.75
C ALA A 358 29.05 -16.63 -17.62
N ALA A 359 27.95 -17.10 -18.20
CA ALA A 359 27.04 -16.27 -18.99
C ALA A 359 26.41 -15.14 -18.14
N ARG A 360 25.87 -15.45 -16.95
CA ARG A 360 25.31 -14.45 -16.02
C ARG A 360 26.39 -13.46 -15.56
N ASN A 361 27.58 -13.93 -15.21
CA ASN A 361 28.69 -13.08 -14.77
C ASN A 361 29.11 -12.07 -15.85
N ARG A 362 29.29 -12.54 -17.09
CA ARG A 362 29.63 -11.66 -18.20
C ARG A 362 28.57 -10.57 -18.42
N ALA A 363 27.29 -10.93 -18.32
CA ALA A 363 26.22 -9.94 -18.42
C ALA A 363 26.20 -8.95 -17.25
N ILE A 364 26.47 -9.39 -16.01
CA ILE A 364 26.58 -8.49 -14.84
C ILE A 364 27.69 -7.45 -15.08
N ASP A 365 28.83 -7.87 -15.63
CA ASP A 365 29.95 -6.97 -15.95
C ASP A 365 29.61 -5.97 -17.07
N GLU A 366 28.73 -6.35 -18.00
CA GLU A 366 28.32 -5.55 -19.15
C GLU A 366 27.04 -4.70 -18.91
N ALA A 367 26.39 -4.88 -17.76
CA ALA A 367 25.14 -4.22 -17.37
C ALA A 367 25.33 -2.74 -17.07
N LYS A 368 24.50 -1.90 -17.70
CA LYS A 368 24.50 -0.44 -17.56
C LYS A 368 23.35 0.07 -16.71
N GLY A 369 22.35 -0.77 -16.45
CA GLY A 369 21.17 -0.43 -15.69
C GLY A 369 21.46 -0.07 -14.23
N SER A 370 20.65 0.81 -13.64
CA SER A 370 20.65 1.02 -12.19
C SER A 370 20.19 -0.23 -11.45
N TYR A 371 19.37 -1.07 -12.12
CA TYR A 371 18.87 -2.34 -11.61
C TYR A 371 19.25 -3.50 -12.52
N ILE A 372 19.34 -4.71 -11.94
CA ILE A 372 19.56 -5.96 -12.64
C ILE A 372 18.45 -6.95 -12.29
N THR A 373 17.96 -7.68 -13.29
CA THR A 373 17.08 -8.85 -13.11
C THR A 373 17.51 -9.98 -14.04
N PHE A 374 17.17 -11.22 -13.68
CA PHE A 374 17.49 -12.41 -14.47
C PHE A 374 16.21 -13.09 -14.96
N ILE A 375 16.23 -13.56 -16.20
CA ILE A 375 15.14 -14.34 -16.79
C ILE A 375 15.76 -15.55 -17.48
N ASP A 376 15.26 -16.74 -17.19
CA ASP A 376 15.71 -17.95 -17.87
C ASP A 376 15.03 -18.06 -19.25
N SER A 377 15.80 -18.48 -20.26
CA SER A 377 15.42 -18.34 -21.67
C SER A 377 14.38 -19.36 -22.16
N ASP A 378 13.98 -20.28 -21.31
CA ASP A 378 12.85 -21.20 -21.48
C ASP A 378 11.55 -20.71 -20.81
N ASP A 379 11.64 -19.70 -19.95
CA ASP A 379 10.53 -19.12 -19.22
C ASP A 379 9.95 -17.89 -19.94
N PHE A 380 8.88 -17.32 -19.39
CA PHE A 380 8.26 -16.08 -19.88
C PHE A 380 7.57 -15.34 -18.74
N VAL A 381 7.19 -14.09 -18.97
CA VAL A 381 6.63 -13.22 -17.92
C VAL A 381 5.35 -12.51 -18.39
N GLU A 382 4.55 -12.03 -17.44
CA GLU A 382 3.45 -11.11 -17.72
C GLU A 382 3.94 -9.75 -18.23
N ASP A 383 3.12 -9.04 -19.00
CA ASP A 383 3.45 -7.75 -19.62
C ASP A 383 3.83 -6.65 -18.59
N PHE A 384 3.42 -6.81 -17.32
CA PHE A 384 3.67 -5.85 -16.23
C PHE A 384 4.72 -6.31 -15.22
N TYR A 385 5.46 -7.41 -15.50
CA TYR A 385 6.43 -8.00 -14.59
C TYR A 385 7.55 -7.04 -14.15
N LEU A 386 8.21 -6.38 -15.11
CA LEU A 386 9.29 -5.42 -14.82
C LEU A 386 8.76 -4.19 -14.10
N GLU A 387 7.59 -3.70 -14.49
CA GLU A 387 6.96 -2.54 -13.88
C GLU A 387 6.62 -2.80 -12.41
N HIS A 388 5.98 -3.93 -12.10
CA HIS A 388 5.62 -4.30 -10.73
C HIS A 388 6.85 -4.42 -9.83
N LEU A 389 7.90 -5.11 -10.28
CA LEU A 389 9.15 -5.21 -9.51
C LEU A 389 9.83 -3.85 -9.33
N TYR A 390 9.83 -3.01 -10.36
CA TYR A 390 10.42 -1.68 -10.31
C TYR A 390 9.67 -0.78 -9.31
N GLN A 391 8.35 -0.70 -9.44
CA GLN A 391 7.50 0.08 -8.55
C GLN A 391 7.60 -0.40 -7.12
N ALA A 392 7.61 -1.72 -6.88
CA ALA A 392 7.80 -2.29 -5.56
C ALA A 392 9.13 -1.86 -4.92
N ALA A 393 10.23 -1.90 -5.68
CA ALA A 393 11.54 -1.46 -5.20
C ALA A 393 11.55 0.04 -4.88
N VAL A 394 11.08 0.88 -5.80
CA VAL A 394 11.13 2.35 -5.67
C VAL A 394 10.18 2.85 -4.58
N ALA A 395 8.93 2.41 -4.58
CA ALA A 395 7.90 2.88 -3.64
C ALA A 395 8.22 2.53 -2.18
N SER A 396 8.88 1.39 -1.95
CA SER A 396 9.32 0.99 -0.61
C SER A 396 10.73 1.47 -0.25
N GLY A 397 11.47 2.04 -1.21
CA GLY A 397 12.90 2.35 -1.07
C GLY A 397 13.79 1.12 -0.90
N SER A 398 13.33 -0.06 -1.34
CA SER A 398 14.04 -1.33 -1.14
C SER A 398 15.22 -1.51 -2.09
N ASP A 399 16.26 -2.20 -1.63
CA ASP A 399 17.42 -2.52 -2.45
C ASP A 399 17.16 -3.73 -3.36
N ILE A 400 16.18 -4.55 -2.98
CA ILE A 400 15.72 -5.72 -3.72
C ILE A 400 14.20 -5.75 -3.67
N ALA A 401 13.56 -5.95 -4.83
CA ALA A 401 12.17 -6.37 -4.93
C ALA A 401 12.12 -7.82 -5.43
N ALA A 402 11.28 -8.64 -4.81
CA ALA A 402 11.11 -10.04 -5.15
C ALA A 402 9.62 -10.35 -5.35
N THR A 403 9.34 -11.29 -6.25
CA THR A 403 7.99 -11.79 -6.53
C THR A 403 7.97 -13.32 -6.57
N ASN A 404 6.82 -13.89 -6.93
CA ASN A 404 6.62 -15.32 -7.05
C ASN A 404 6.41 -15.73 -8.51
N PHE A 405 6.17 -17.02 -8.71
CA PHE A 405 5.96 -17.59 -10.04
C PHE A 405 4.70 -18.45 -10.09
N SER A 406 4.13 -18.54 -11.28
CA SER A 406 3.25 -19.62 -11.72
C SER A 406 4.05 -20.56 -12.62
N SER A 407 3.52 -21.73 -12.93
CA SER A 407 4.21 -22.67 -13.84
C SER A 407 3.40 -22.95 -15.09
N PHE A 408 4.10 -23.22 -16.18
CA PHE A 408 3.53 -23.60 -17.46
C PHE A 408 4.03 -24.99 -17.84
N ASN A 409 3.13 -25.95 -18.00
CA ASN A 409 3.49 -27.30 -18.38
C ASN A 409 3.60 -27.40 -19.91
N GLU A 410 4.81 -27.62 -20.44
CA GLU A 410 5.05 -27.66 -21.89
C GLU A 410 4.41 -28.87 -22.58
N GLU A 411 4.29 -30.00 -21.89
CA GLU A 411 3.71 -31.20 -22.48
C GLU A 411 2.19 -31.09 -22.63
N ARG A 412 1.54 -30.44 -21.64
CA ARG A 412 0.09 -30.27 -21.57
C ARG A 412 -0.40 -28.94 -22.10
N GLN A 413 0.51 -28.00 -22.37
CA GLN A 413 0.21 -26.63 -22.77
C GLN A 413 -0.79 -25.96 -21.82
N SER A 414 -0.55 -26.09 -20.51
CA SER A 414 -1.47 -25.64 -19.47
C SER A 414 -0.76 -24.92 -18.34
N PHE A 415 -1.37 -23.85 -17.84
CA PHE A 415 -0.91 -23.14 -16.65
C PHE A 415 -1.25 -23.90 -15.36
N LEU A 416 -0.37 -23.79 -14.39
CA LEU A 416 -0.59 -24.10 -12.99
C LEU A 416 -0.33 -22.83 -12.18
N PHE A 417 -1.43 -22.19 -11.79
CA PHE A 417 -1.42 -20.98 -10.97
C PHE A 417 -1.33 -21.36 -9.50
N TYR A 418 -0.23 -21.00 -8.86
CA TYR A 418 -0.03 -21.22 -7.42
C TYR A 418 -0.61 -20.07 -6.58
N HIS A 419 -0.79 -18.90 -7.20
CA HIS A 419 -1.16 -17.66 -6.52
C HIS A 419 -2.43 -17.09 -7.12
N THR A 420 -3.35 -16.69 -6.25
CA THR A 420 -4.63 -16.07 -6.61
C THR A 420 -4.75 -14.73 -5.90
N LYS A 421 -5.85 -13.99 -6.16
CA LYS A 421 -6.11 -12.72 -5.47
C LYS A 421 -6.18 -12.89 -3.96
N GLU A 422 -6.62 -14.04 -3.47
CA GLU A 422 -6.75 -14.34 -2.05
C GLU A 422 -5.40 -14.61 -1.37
N SER A 423 -4.39 -15.06 -2.12
CA SER A 423 -3.03 -15.26 -1.60
C SER A 423 -2.11 -14.06 -1.82
N TYR A 424 -2.59 -13.02 -2.47
CA TYR A 424 -1.83 -11.79 -2.71
C TYR A 424 -1.52 -11.08 -1.39
N PHE A 425 -0.25 -10.72 -1.21
CA PHE A 425 0.17 -9.79 -0.17
C PHE A 425 1.46 -9.10 -0.60
N GLN A 426 1.71 -7.94 0.00
CA GLN A 426 3.00 -7.27 -0.07
C GLN A 426 3.56 -7.15 1.34
N LYS A 427 4.87 -7.36 1.48
CA LYS A 427 5.56 -7.11 2.75
C LYS A 427 7.00 -6.67 2.49
N VAL A 428 7.43 -5.66 3.23
CA VAL A 428 8.84 -5.29 3.35
C VAL A 428 9.43 -6.07 4.50
N TYR A 429 10.56 -6.73 4.24
CA TYR A 429 11.30 -7.53 5.20
C TYR A 429 12.64 -6.87 5.52
N SER A 430 13.03 -6.92 6.78
CA SER A 430 14.44 -6.79 7.15
C SER A 430 15.23 -8.00 6.62
N VAL A 431 16.56 -7.85 6.49
CA VAL A 431 17.43 -8.95 6.03
C VAL A 431 17.27 -10.20 6.89
N GLN A 432 17.22 -10.07 8.23
CA GLN A 432 17.06 -11.23 9.11
C GLN A 432 15.73 -11.94 8.86
N GLU A 433 14.61 -11.20 8.83
CA GLU A 433 13.29 -11.80 8.58
C GLU A 433 13.23 -12.50 7.23
N TRP A 434 13.85 -11.91 6.19
CA TRP A 434 13.90 -12.52 4.87
C TRP A 434 14.74 -13.81 4.86
N MET A 435 15.90 -13.79 5.50
CA MET A 435 16.77 -14.96 5.58
C MET A 435 16.10 -16.13 6.31
N ASP A 436 15.24 -15.85 7.30
CA ASP A 436 14.50 -16.88 8.04
C ASP A 436 13.44 -17.60 7.19
N LEU A 437 13.11 -17.07 6.00
CA LEU A 437 12.18 -17.69 5.05
C LEU A 437 12.82 -18.74 4.12
N GLU A 438 14.14 -18.99 4.21
CA GLU A 438 14.85 -19.93 3.32
C GLU A 438 14.15 -21.31 3.22
N GLY A 439 13.65 -21.81 4.36
CA GLY A 439 12.98 -23.10 4.47
C GLY A 439 11.45 -23.04 4.30
N ASP A 440 10.85 -21.87 4.09
CA ASP A 440 9.40 -21.73 4.09
C ASP A 440 8.77 -22.34 2.83
N MET A 441 8.00 -23.41 3.00
CA MET A 441 7.30 -24.07 1.90
C MET A 441 5.99 -23.38 1.52
N LYS A 442 5.44 -22.52 2.40
CA LYS A 442 4.20 -21.80 2.15
C LYS A 442 4.37 -20.92 0.93
N ASN A 443 3.39 -20.95 0.04
CA ASN A 443 3.38 -20.17 -1.20
C ASN A 443 4.67 -20.33 -2.03
N ASN A 444 5.37 -21.47 -1.97
CA ASN A 444 6.64 -21.69 -2.68
C ASN A 444 7.79 -20.72 -2.30
N MET A 445 7.79 -20.16 -1.07
CA MET A 445 8.81 -19.18 -0.64
C MET A 445 10.24 -19.67 -0.74
N HIS A 446 10.53 -20.92 -0.38
CA HIS A 446 11.85 -21.51 -0.54
C HIS A 446 12.40 -21.47 -1.98
N LEU A 447 11.53 -21.57 -3.00
CA LEU A 447 11.94 -21.45 -4.40
C LEU A 447 12.13 -19.99 -4.80
N ALA A 448 11.18 -19.13 -4.41
CA ALA A 448 11.33 -17.69 -4.60
C ALA A 448 12.57 -17.14 -3.90
N PHE A 449 13.00 -17.71 -2.78
CA PHE A 449 14.21 -17.31 -2.05
C PHE A 449 15.49 -17.68 -2.80
N THR A 450 15.54 -18.86 -3.41
CA THR A 450 16.78 -19.41 -3.96
C THR A 450 17.02 -19.05 -5.42
N PHE A 451 15.97 -18.91 -6.23
CA PHE A 451 16.09 -18.75 -7.69
C PHE A 451 16.67 -17.38 -8.07
N SER A 452 17.47 -17.31 -9.13
CA SER A 452 17.97 -16.04 -9.65
C SER A 452 16.87 -15.16 -10.26
N PRO A 453 15.92 -15.70 -11.05
CA PRO A 453 14.76 -14.94 -11.50
C PRO A 453 13.85 -14.47 -10.35
N LEU A 454 12.76 -13.77 -10.70
CA LEU A 454 11.74 -13.27 -9.76
C LEU A 454 12.19 -12.05 -8.94
N LYS A 455 13.37 -11.49 -9.21
CA LYS A 455 13.96 -10.44 -8.40
C LYS A 455 14.49 -9.30 -9.25
N LEU A 456 14.33 -8.10 -8.74
CA LEU A 456 14.99 -6.89 -9.21
C LEU A 456 15.94 -6.42 -8.13
N PHE A 457 17.21 -6.32 -8.47
CA PHE A 457 18.29 -5.94 -7.56
C PHE A 457 18.84 -4.58 -7.96
N LYS A 458 19.14 -3.69 -6.99
CA LYS A 458 20.05 -2.58 -7.27
C LYS A 458 21.39 -3.13 -7.77
N ARG A 459 21.90 -2.60 -8.88
CA ARG A 459 23.13 -3.09 -9.52
C ARG A 459 24.33 -3.02 -8.58
N GLU A 460 24.41 -2.01 -7.72
CA GLU A 460 25.52 -1.82 -6.79
C GLU A 460 25.71 -2.98 -5.78
N LEU A 461 24.64 -3.73 -5.49
CA LEU A 461 24.72 -4.92 -4.63
C LEU A 461 25.67 -5.96 -5.20
N PHE A 462 25.72 -6.08 -6.54
CA PHE A 462 26.58 -7.07 -7.19
C PHE A 462 28.04 -6.83 -6.90
N GLY A 463 28.57 -5.59 -6.89
CA GLY A 463 29.99 -5.32 -6.59
C GLY A 463 30.94 -6.43 -7.10
N ASP A 464 31.54 -7.17 -6.16
CA ASP A 464 32.41 -8.35 -6.41
C ASP A 464 31.71 -9.72 -6.36
N ILE A 465 30.41 -9.77 -6.08
CA ILE A 465 29.59 -10.99 -6.05
C ILE A 465 29.38 -11.48 -7.49
N ARG A 466 29.83 -12.71 -7.76
CA ARG A 466 29.66 -13.41 -9.04
C ARG A 466 29.22 -14.84 -8.79
N TYR A 467 28.51 -15.41 -9.77
CA TYR A 467 28.11 -16.81 -9.78
C TYR A 467 29.35 -17.71 -9.89
N PRO A 468 29.42 -18.82 -9.14
CA PRO A 468 30.56 -19.73 -9.21
C PRO A 468 30.57 -20.49 -10.54
N VAL A 469 31.59 -20.26 -11.36
CA VAL A 469 31.76 -20.94 -12.66
C VAL A 469 32.08 -22.42 -12.45
N GLY A 470 31.42 -23.30 -13.21
CA GLY A 470 31.61 -24.75 -13.14
C GLY A 470 30.92 -25.44 -11.96
N ARG A 471 30.11 -24.72 -11.17
CA ARG A 471 29.34 -25.25 -10.03
C ARG A 471 27.85 -25.29 -10.40
N LEU A 472 27.18 -26.42 -10.16
CA LEU A 472 25.70 -26.51 -10.26
C LEU A 472 25.06 -25.85 -9.03
N ARG A 473 23.78 -25.48 -9.11
CA ARG A 473 23.08 -24.75 -8.01
C ARG A 473 23.77 -23.41 -7.70
N GLU A 474 24.23 -22.76 -8.74
CA GLU A 474 24.88 -21.47 -8.74
C GLU A 474 24.00 -20.38 -8.11
N ASP A 475 22.68 -20.49 -8.27
CA ASP A 475 21.67 -19.60 -7.68
C ASP A 475 21.74 -19.63 -6.13
N ASP A 476 21.64 -20.82 -5.54
CA ASP A 476 21.72 -21.07 -4.09
C ASP A 476 23.07 -20.64 -3.49
N ALA A 477 24.14 -20.62 -4.31
CA ALA A 477 25.47 -20.18 -3.90
C ALA A 477 25.69 -18.64 -3.98
N THR A 478 24.76 -17.90 -4.61
CA THR A 478 24.98 -16.50 -4.99
C THR A 478 23.93 -15.57 -4.43
N ILE A 479 22.64 -15.89 -4.59
CA ILE A 479 21.54 -14.96 -4.36
C ILE A 479 21.46 -14.47 -2.90
N TYR A 480 21.72 -15.36 -1.94
CA TYR A 480 21.71 -14.98 -0.52
C TYR A 480 22.78 -13.93 -0.15
N LYS A 481 23.90 -13.87 -0.90
CA LYS A 481 24.95 -12.87 -0.67
C LYS A 481 24.47 -11.47 -1.05
N LEU A 482 23.56 -11.35 -2.01
CA LEU A 482 22.91 -10.09 -2.36
C LEU A 482 21.94 -9.66 -1.27
N TYR A 483 21.17 -10.60 -0.70
CA TYR A 483 20.29 -10.31 0.45
C TYR A 483 21.07 -9.76 1.64
N LEU A 484 22.21 -10.37 1.97
CA LEU A 484 23.06 -9.94 3.08
C LEU A 484 23.74 -8.58 2.87
N LYS A 485 23.74 -8.06 1.63
CA LYS A 485 24.21 -6.69 1.31
C LYS A 485 23.10 -5.65 1.27
N ALA A 486 21.84 -6.08 1.14
CA ALA A 486 20.69 -5.18 1.12
C ALA A 486 20.40 -4.64 2.54
N ASN A 487 19.69 -3.53 2.62
CA ASN A 487 19.13 -3.04 3.89
C ASN A 487 17.71 -3.61 4.11
N GLN A 488 16.92 -3.67 3.05
CA GLN A 488 15.54 -4.15 3.08
C GLN A 488 15.14 -4.79 1.75
N ILE A 489 14.17 -5.70 1.82
CA ILE A 489 13.70 -6.51 0.70
C ILE A 489 12.17 -6.39 0.63
N HIS A 490 11.64 -5.89 -0.47
CA HIS A 490 10.20 -5.91 -0.74
C HIS A 490 9.83 -7.24 -1.37
N PHE A 491 8.76 -7.88 -0.89
CA PHE A 491 8.20 -9.07 -1.50
C PHE A 491 6.73 -8.89 -1.83
N THR A 492 6.36 -9.25 -3.07
CA THR A 492 4.98 -9.31 -3.55
C THR A 492 4.61 -10.75 -3.88
N ASN A 493 3.58 -11.30 -3.24
CA ASN A 493 3.14 -12.67 -3.51
C ASN A 493 2.19 -12.74 -4.71
N GLU A 494 2.74 -12.61 -5.90
CA GLU A 494 2.03 -12.75 -7.18
C GLU A 494 2.82 -13.64 -8.14
N GLY A 495 2.13 -14.35 -9.03
CA GLY A 495 2.75 -15.31 -9.94
C GLY A 495 2.97 -14.77 -11.36
N THR A 496 3.62 -13.62 -11.50
CA THR A 496 3.81 -12.89 -12.76
C THR A 496 4.95 -13.41 -13.64
N TYR A 497 5.75 -14.32 -13.10
CA TYR A 497 6.73 -15.10 -13.85
C TYR A 497 6.22 -16.51 -14.12
N TYR A 498 6.41 -17.02 -15.32
CA TYR A 498 5.95 -18.34 -15.74
C TYR A 498 7.11 -19.30 -15.97
N TYR A 499 7.33 -20.17 -14.98
CA TYR A 499 8.34 -21.22 -15.03
C TYR A 499 7.91 -22.39 -15.93
N SER A 500 8.67 -22.66 -16.98
CA SER A 500 8.44 -23.71 -17.96
C SER A 500 8.83 -25.09 -17.40
N GLN A 501 7.84 -25.96 -17.25
CA GLN A 501 8.03 -27.34 -16.80
C GLN A 501 8.08 -28.30 -18.00
N ARG A 502 9.22 -28.97 -18.16
CA ARG A 502 9.51 -29.96 -19.22
C ARG A 502 10.19 -31.23 -18.66
N ALA A 503 9.99 -32.37 -19.31
CA ALA A 503 10.62 -33.64 -18.90
C ALA A 503 12.16 -33.59 -18.87
N GLU A 504 12.79 -32.92 -19.84
CA GLU A 504 14.26 -32.86 -20.02
C GLU A 504 14.92 -31.66 -19.33
N GLY A 505 14.20 -30.95 -18.46
CA GLY A 505 14.72 -29.74 -17.80
C GLY A 505 15.89 -30.04 -16.87
N LEU A 506 16.93 -29.19 -16.91
CA LEU A 506 18.13 -29.28 -16.06
C LEU A 506 17.81 -29.45 -14.56
N SER A 507 16.72 -28.83 -14.09
CA SER A 507 16.25 -28.92 -12.70
C SER A 507 15.78 -30.31 -12.29
N ARG A 508 15.28 -31.13 -13.23
CA ARG A 508 14.79 -32.49 -12.95
C ARG A 508 15.88 -33.55 -13.03
N THR A 509 16.82 -33.44 -13.97
CA THR A 509 17.83 -34.48 -14.25
C THR A 509 19.16 -34.25 -13.55
N ALA A 510 19.66 -33.02 -13.41
CA ALA A 510 21.01 -32.76 -12.89
C ALA A 510 21.07 -32.45 -11.38
N MET A 511 19.99 -31.92 -10.78
CA MET A 511 20.02 -31.47 -9.39
C MET A 511 19.95 -32.60 -8.34
N HIS A 512 19.50 -33.79 -8.73
CA HIS A 512 19.46 -34.95 -7.83
C HIS A 512 20.86 -35.54 -7.57
N ASP A 513 21.81 -35.30 -8.47
CA ASP A 513 23.16 -35.90 -8.40
C ASP A 513 24.18 -35.02 -7.67
N ASP A 514 24.00 -33.68 -7.65
CA ASP A 514 24.92 -32.75 -6.97
C ASP A 514 24.52 -32.44 -5.52
N ILE A 515 24.57 -33.50 -4.72
CA ILE A 515 24.29 -33.48 -3.28
C ILE A 515 25.37 -32.70 -2.53
N ALA A 516 26.63 -32.82 -2.97
CA ALA A 516 27.78 -32.20 -2.31
C ALA A 516 27.73 -30.66 -2.38
N THR A 517 27.33 -30.10 -3.52
CA THR A 517 27.17 -28.64 -3.64
C THR A 517 26.03 -28.12 -2.78
N MET A 518 24.91 -28.83 -2.70
CA MET A 518 23.79 -28.40 -1.85
C MET A 518 24.19 -28.29 -0.37
N VAL A 519 24.99 -29.23 0.13
CA VAL A 519 25.49 -29.22 1.51
C VAL A 519 26.47 -28.06 1.71
N SER A 520 27.45 -27.91 0.81
CA SER A 520 28.48 -26.88 0.95
C SER A 520 27.93 -25.45 0.78
N ASN A 521 26.92 -25.23 -0.06
CA ASN A 521 26.23 -23.93 -0.17
C ASN A 521 25.58 -23.52 1.16
N ALA A 522 24.88 -24.45 1.81
CA ALA A 522 24.24 -24.19 3.10
C ALA A 522 25.28 -23.90 4.20
N GLU A 523 26.40 -24.60 4.21
CA GLU A 523 27.51 -24.37 5.15
C GLU A 523 28.14 -22.99 4.95
N GLU A 524 28.39 -22.61 3.69
CA GLU A 524 28.91 -21.29 3.33
C GLU A 524 27.94 -20.18 3.77
N ARG A 525 26.64 -20.37 3.54
CA ARG A 525 25.60 -19.42 3.96
C ARG A 525 25.53 -19.24 5.47
N ILE A 526 25.46 -20.32 6.24
CA ILE A 526 25.45 -20.27 7.71
C ILE A 526 26.71 -19.56 8.21
N SER A 527 27.88 -19.91 7.68
CA SER A 527 29.14 -19.31 8.08
C SER A 527 29.18 -17.81 7.82
N LEU A 528 28.70 -17.37 6.65
CA LEU A 528 28.66 -15.95 6.29
C LEU A 528 27.66 -15.17 7.14
N MET A 529 26.48 -15.74 7.43
CA MET A 529 25.50 -15.13 8.33
C MET A 529 26.08 -14.89 9.72
N VAL A 530 26.71 -15.91 10.30
CA VAL A 530 27.35 -15.80 11.62
C VAL A 530 28.45 -14.75 11.60
N ALA A 531 29.30 -14.74 10.56
CA ALA A 531 30.38 -13.77 10.43
C ALA A 531 29.88 -12.31 10.35
N LEU A 532 28.69 -12.10 9.80
CA LEU A 532 28.04 -10.79 9.67
C LEU A 532 27.14 -10.42 10.86
N GLY A 533 27.02 -11.30 11.87
CA GLY A 533 26.23 -11.04 13.08
C GLY A 533 24.73 -11.35 12.96
N TYR A 534 24.31 -12.08 11.93
CA TYR A 534 22.93 -12.57 11.80
C TYR A 534 22.72 -13.86 12.59
N ASN A 535 21.47 -14.11 13.00
CA ASN A 535 21.07 -15.35 13.66
C ASN A 535 20.86 -16.46 12.61
N PRO A 536 21.60 -17.58 12.67
CA PRO A 536 21.51 -18.66 11.68
C PRO A 536 20.51 -19.78 12.06
N ALA A 537 19.67 -19.61 13.08
CA ALA A 537 18.86 -20.71 13.65
C ALA A 537 17.94 -21.40 12.62
N ALA A 538 17.26 -20.64 11.76
CA ALA A 538 16.39 -21.18 10.72
C ALA A 538 17.18 -21.98 9.67
N GLN A 539 18.38 -21.53 9.35
CA GLN A 539 19.27 -22.06 8.33
C GLN A 539 19.97 -23.31 8.85
N ILE A 540 20.34 -23.36 10.14
CA ILE A 540 20.80 -24.58 10.81
C ILE A 540 19.70 -25.63 10.78
N THR A 541 18.45 -25.26 11.06
CA THR A 541 17.30 -26.17 10.99
C THR A 541 17.15 -26.73 9.58
N SER A 542 17.10 -25.86 8.56
CA SER A 542 17.03 -26.28 7.15
C SER A 542 18.22 -27.16 6.74
N TYR A 543 19.43 -26.81 7.19
CA TYR A 543 20.65 -27.57 6.90
C TYR A 543 20.59 -29.00 7.46
N VAL A 544 20.13 -29.18 8.69
CA VAL A 544 19.99 -30.51 9.30
C VAL A 544 18.93 -31.34 8.57
N GLU A 545 17.80 -30.75 8.19
CA GLU A 545 16.78 -31.41 7.38
C GLU A 545 17.32 -31.82 6.00
N ARG A 546 18.07 -30.93 5.34
CA ARG A 546 18.77 -31.22 4.08
C ARG A 546 19.75 -32.38 4.24
N LEU A 547 20.60 -32.37 5.28
CA LEU A 547 21.53 -33.47 5.55
C LEU A 547 20.80 -34.82 5.70
N LYS A 548 19.67 -34.84 6.42
CA LYS A 548 18.86 -36.06 6.61
C LYS A 548 18.31 -36.58 5.28
N LYS A 549 17.86 -35.70 4.39
CA LYS A 549 17.43 -36.05 3.03
C LYS A 549 18.59 -36.56 2.18
N CYS A 550 19.68 -35.78 2.10
CA CYS A 550 20.89 -36.11 1.35
C CYS A 550 21.52 -37.44 1.73
N ARG A 551 21.40 -37.85 2.99
CA ARG A 551 21.92 -39.14 3.46
C ARG A 551 21.32 -40.30 2.65
N GLY A 552 20.01 -40.25 2.38
CA GLY A 552 19.34 -41.28 1.57
C GLY A 552 19.79 -41.21 0.11
N ASP A 553 19.78 -40.00 -0.46
CA ASP A 553 20.12 -39.76 -1.86
C ASP A 553 21.58 -40.15 -2.17
N ALA A 554 22.53 -39.81 -1.29
CA ALA A 554 23.95 -40.11 -1.47
C ALA A 554 24.22 -41.62 -1.41
N LEU A 555 23.47 -42.35 -0.57
CA LEU A 555 23.57 -43.80 -0.51
C LEU A 555 23.01 -44.44 -1.78
N TYR A 556 21.85 -43.96 -2.24
CA TYR A 556 21.20 -44.44 -3.46
C TYR A 556 22.07 -44.21 -4.70
N ALA A 557 22.70 -43.04 -4.81
CA ALA A 557 23.61 -42.69 -5.89
C ALA A 557 25.02 -43.34 -5.78
N GLY A 558 25.28 -44.17 -4.77
CA GLY A 558 26.57 -44.84 -4.57
C GLY A 558 27.72 -43.93 -4.12
N GLN A 559 27.42 -42.72 -3.65
CA GLN A 559 28.39 -41.71 -3.20
C GLN A 559 28.84 -41.97 -1.75
N ILE A 560 29.48 -43.11 -1.49
CA ILE A 560 29.75 -43.64 -0.13
C ILE A 560 30.56 -42.69 0.77
N ASN A 561 31.54 -41.96 0.22
CA ASN A 561 32.32 -41.00 1.00
C ASN A 561 31.49 -39.80 1.45
N LEU A 562 30.60 -39.30 0.58
CA LEU A 562 29.67 -38.22 0.92
C LEU A 562 28.65 -38.69 1.96
N TYR A 563 28.10 -39.89 1.79
CA TYR A 563 27.23 -40.53 2.78
C TYR A 563 27.86 -40.58 4.17
N ARG A 564 29.11 -41.08 4.27
CA ARG A 564 29.84 -41.14 5.56
C ARG A 564 30.02 -39.76 6.18
N THR A 565 30.39 -38.77 5.35
CA THR A 565 30.56 -37.39 5.79
C THR A 565 29.25 -36.80 6.34
N ILE A 566 28.14 -37.02 5.65
CA ILE A 566 26.80 -36.58 6.07
C ILE A 566 26.42 -37.24 7.39
N CYS A 567 26.60 -38.56 7.53
CA CYS A 567 26.31 -39.28 8.78
C CYS A 567 27.12 -38.70 9.95
N SER A 568 28.43 -38.50 9.79
CA SER A 568 29.26 -37.91 10.85
C SER A 568 28.80 -36.51 11.24
N LYS A 569 28.37 -35.68 10.28
CA LYS A 569 27.83 -34.33 10.57
C LYS A 569 26.52 -34.39 11.37
N ILE A 570 25.61 -35.28 11.00
CA ILE A 570 24.35 -35.50 11.74
C ILE A 570 24.64 -35.99 13.16
N ASP A 571 25.50 -37.00 13.31
CA ASP A 571 25.85 -37.59 14.61
C ASP A 571 26.49 -36.57 15.55
N LEU A 572 27.37 -35.70 15.02
CA LEU A 572 27.97 -34.61 15.79
C LEU A 572 26.93 -33.59 16.26
N TYR A 573 26.01 -33.18 15.38
CA TYR A 573 24.95 -32.24 15.73
C TYR A 573 24.00 -32.80 16.79
N GLU A 574 23.48 -34.01 16.58
CA GLU A 574 22.55 -34.67 17.53
C GLU A 574 23.24 -35.00 18.85
N GLY A 575 24.53 -35.35 18.82
CA GLY A 575 25.35 -35.58 20.00
C GLY A 575 25.59 -34.31 20.83
N TYR A 576 25.71 -33.15 20.18
CA TYR A 576 25.86 -31.86 20.86
C TYR A 576 24.54 -31.38 21.49
N GLN A 577 23.43 -31.48 20.76
CA GLN A 577 22.09 -31.12 21.26
C GLN A 577 21.71 -31.88 22.55
N LYS A 578 22.07 -33.17 22.64
CA LYS A 578 21.85 -33.99 23.85
C LYS A 578 22.68 -33.60 25.06
N ARG A 579 23.69 -32.74 24.92
CA ARG A 579 24.54 -32.25 26.02
C ARG A 579 24.12 -30.88 26.54
N GLU A 580 23.37 -30.11 25.74
CA GLU A 580 22.88 -28.78 26.10
C GLU A 580 21.40 -28.75 26.57
N GLY A 581 20.61 -29.79 26.25
CA GLY A 581 19.29 -30.03 26.84
C GLY A 581 19.37 -30.91 28.07
#